data_AF-A0A9P5WA01-F1
#
_entry.id   AF-A0A9P5WA01-F1
#
_cell.length_a   1.000
_cell.length_b   1.000
_cell.length_c   1.000
_cell.angle_alpha   90.00
_cell.angle_beta   90.00
_cell.angle_gamma   90.00
#
_symmetry.space_group_name_H-M   'P 1'
#
loop_
_entity.id
_entity.type
_entity.pdbx_description
1 polymer ?
#
loop_
_entity_poly.entity_id
_entity_poly.type
_entity_poly.pdbx_seq_one_letter_code
_entity_poly.pdbx_strand_id
1 'polypeptide(L)'
;MKLSEARQRELGLLSVPIEMLHVALESNSGDITSSSWEVLGDAFLKFFWGSCFFAQHQDELEGALTIRIQNETQRAVLMEYFVSCGLALNVCTNSSPTAYGVRRAAHIIRRVIGAAIVHGGVNNVMEITRALGAGVDTALTSINSIHVVYQLNRVIDLDVPITIRNAQIPRAIDTKTARTMQKVQEALGYQFKDTQLLLDAMTHKDAKMETSYDRLEFLGDAVLEIAVAECYYRKCPDAPLEDFKDFKRQVLSNNALGPSTPRLDLKVR
;
A
#
# COMPACT_ATOMS: atom_id res chain seq x y z
N MET A 1 1.03 -4.39 30.45
CA MET A 1 0.08 -3.30 30.75
C MET A 1 -0.83 -3.14 29.55
N LYS A 2 -2.16 -3.22 29.74
CA LYS A 2 -3.16 -3.07 28.68
C LYS A 2 -3.19 -1.60 28.20
N LEU A 3 -3.35 -1.39 26.89
CA LEU A 3 -3.56 -0.07 26.31
C LEU A 3 -4.80 0.57 26.96
N SER A 4 -4.71 1.83 27.40
CA SER A 4 -5.85 2.58 27.96
C SER A 4 -6.57 3.39 26.89
N GLU A 5 -7.85 3.71 27.09
CA GLU A 5 -8.60 4.60 26.18
C GLU A 5 -7.97 6.00 26.06
N ALA A 6 -7.38 6.51 27.15
CA ALA A 6 -6.65 7.78 27.12
C ALA A 6 -5.47 7.71 26.14
N ARG A 7 -4.70 6.62 26.17
CA ARG A 7 -3.59 6.41 25.23
C ARG A 7 -4.08 6.19 23.81
N GLN A 8 -5.20 5.49 23.65
CA GLN A 8 -5.85 5.29 22.37
C GLN A 8 -6.28 6.61 21.71
N ARG A 9 -6.76 7.58 22.51
CA ARG A 9 -7.05 8.96 22.07
C ARG A 9 -5.82 9.70 21.60
N GLU A 10 -4.72 9.63 22.35
CA GLU A 10 -3.45 10.27 21.96
C GLU A 10 -2.90 9.72 20.64
N LEU A 11 -3.15 8.44 20.36
CA LEU A 11 -2.77 7.76 19.13
C LEU A 11 -3.73 8.00 17.95
N GLY A 12 -4.85 8.69 18.18
CA GLY A 12 -5.89 8.86 17.15
C GLY A 12 -6.62 7.56 16.78
N LEU A 13 -6.59 6.54 17.65
CA LEU A 13 -7.13 5.19 17.39
C LEU A 13 -8.47 4.93 18.10
N LEU A 14 -9.18 5.97 18.58
CA LEU A 14 -10.40 5.81 19.40
C LEU A 14 -11.53 5.04 18.72
N SER A 15 -11.58 5.08 17.39
CA SER A 15 -12.63 4.38 16.66
C SER A 15 -12.33 2.90 16.42
N VAL A 16 -11.09 2.47 16.68
CA VAL A 16 -10.73 1.05 16.69
C VAL A 16 -11.24 0.46 18.03
N PRO A 17 -11.94 -0.67 18.07
CA PRO A 17 -12.28 -1.30 19.34
C PRO A 17 -11.01 -1.65 20.13
N ILE A 18 -10.97 -1.31 21.41
CA ILE A 18 -9.76 -1.45 22.25
C ILE A 18 -9.32 -2.91 22.37
N GLU A 19 -10.27 -3.84 22.29
CA GLU A 19 -10.03 -5.29 22.28
C GLU A 19 -9.19 -5.69 21.06
N MET A 20 -9.48 -5.12 19.89
CA MET A 20 -8.74 -5.40 18.65
C MET A 20 -7.32 -4.84 18.73
N LEU A 21 -7.14 -3.69 19.38
CA LEU A 21 -5.80 -3.15 19.66
C LEU A 21 -5.03 -4.02 20.64
N HIS A 22 -5.68 -4.57 21.67
CA HIS A 22 -5.03 -5.53 22.57
C HIS A 22 -4.59 -6.79 21.82
N VAL A 23 -5.43 -7.35 20.94
CA VAL A 23 -5.04 -8.46 20.05
C VAL A 23 -3.82 -8.07 19.20
N ALA A 24 -3.85 -6.92 18.53
CA ALA A 24 -2.73 -6.46 17.69
C ALA A 24 -1.40 -6.30 18.47
N LEU A 25 -1.45 -5.88 19.73
CA LEU A 25 -0.30 -5.68 20.60
C LEU A 25 0.23 -6.98 21.23
N GLU A 26 -0.66 -7.88 21.63
CA GLU A 26 -0.34 -9.04 22.47
C GLU A 26 -0.12 -10.34 21.68
N SER A 27 -0.78 -10.50 20.54
CA SER A 27 -0.72 -11.74 19.77
C SER A 27 0.72 -12.13 19.42
N ASN A 28 1.00 -13.44 19.44
CA ASN A 28 2.27 -14.00 19.01
C ASN A 28 2.24 -14.28 17.50
N SER A 29 3.42 -14.41 16.89
CA SER A 29 3.55 -14.85 15.49
C SER A 29 2.96 -16.27 15.37
N GLY A 30 1.73 -16.38 14.88
CA GLY A 30 0.96 -17.63 14.81
C GLY A 30 -0.54 -17.47 15.10
N ASP A 31 -0.96 -16.36 15.70
CA ASP A 31 -2.38 -16.02 15.80
C ASP A 31 -2.90 -15.53 14.44
N ILE A 32 -3.90 -16.24 13.93
CA ILE A 32 -4.34 -16.19 12.54
C ILE A 32 -4.94 -14.82 12.21
N THR A 33 -5.87 -14.33 13.03
CA THR A 33 -6.51 -13.01 12.82
C THR A 33 -5.46 -11.89 12.84
N SER A 34 -4.51 -11.98 13.77
CA SER A 34 -3.41 -11.01 13.87
C SER A 34 -2.45 -11.09 12.67
N SER A 35 -2.34 -12.26 12.03
CA SER A 35 -1.51 -12.46 10.84
C SER A 35 -2.10 -11.77 9.61
N SER A 36 -3.43 -11.83 9.44
CA SER A 36 -4.11 -11.14 8.34
C SER A 36 -4.02 -9.62 8.47
N TRP A 37 -4.12 -9.07 9.69
CA TRP A 37 -3.85 -7.64 9.92
C TRP A 37 -2.41 -7.26 9.64
N GLU A 38 -1.44 -8.14 9.95
CA GLU A 38 -0.04 -7.90 9.64
C GLU A 38 0.20 -7.74 8.14
N VAL A 39 -0.39 -8.63 7.33
CA VAL A 39 -0.36 -8.57 5.86
C VAL A 39 -0.91 -7.25 5.36
N LEU A 40 -2.10 -6.88 5.83
CA LEU A 40 -2.78 -5.66 5.39
C LEU A 40 -1.97 -4.41 5.78
N GLY A 41 -1.41 -4.38 6.98
CA GLY A 41 -0.55 -3.28 7.42
C GLY A 41 0.78 -3.19 6.67
N ASP A 42 1.39 -4.32 6.30
CA ASP A 42 2.60 -4.34 5.48
C ASP A 42 2.34 -3.81 4.07
N ALA A 43 1.26 -4.28 3.44
CA ALA A 43 0.82 -3.81 2.13
C ALA A 43 0.50 -2.30 2.18
N PHE A 44 -0.13 -1.84 3.25
CA PHE A 44 -0.44 -0.42 3.43
C PHE A 44 0.82 0.42 3.56
N LEU A 45 1.81 0.00 4.36
CA LEU A 45 3.06 0.75 4.53
C LEU A 45 3.81 0.91 3.21
N LYS A 46 3.86 -0.16 2.40
CA LYS A 46 4.44 -0.11 1.04
C LYS A 46 3.67 0.82 0.13
N PHE A 47 2.34 0.73 0.14
CA PHE A 47 1.49 1.61 -0.65
C PHE A 47 1.62 3.09 -0.24
N PHE A 48 1.64 3.37 1.06
CA PHE A 48 1.80 4.71 1.62
C PHE A 48 3.15 5.32 1.24
N TRP A 49 4.26 4.66 1.58
CA TRP A 49 5.60 5.16 1.24
C TRP A 49 5.84 5.18 -0.27
N GLY A 50 5.29 4.22 -1.01
CA GLY A 50 5.31 4.21 -2.47
C GLY A 50 4.64 5.45 -3.04
N SER A 51 3.46 5.81 -2.55
CA SER A 51 2.75 7.03 -2.94
C SER A 51 3.53 8.29 -2.56
N CYS A 52 4.11 8.34 -1.34
CA CYS A 52 4.96 9.44 -0.90
C CYS A 52 6.16 9.65 -1.83
N PHE A 53 6.94 8.59 -2.06
CA PHE A 53 8.17 8.68 -2.85
C PHE A 53 7.90 8.89 -4.32
N PHE A 54 6.83 8.30 -4.86
CA PHE A 54 6.41 8.56 -6.22
C PHE A 54 6.07 10.05 -6.44
N ALA A 55 5.42 10.71 -5.48
CA ALA A 55 5.10 12.13 -5.56
C ALA A 55 6.31 13.05 -5.32
N GLN A 56 7.17 12.70 -4.36
CA GLN A 56 8.30 13.54 -3.92
C GLN A 56 9.55 13.39 -4.80
N HIS A 57 9.77 12.23 -5.41
CA HIS A 57 10.95 11.92 -6.21
C HIS A 57 10.55 11.65 -7.66
N GLN A 58 10.15 12.72 -8.36
CA GLN A 58 9.72 12.66 -9.77
C GLN A 58 10.82 12.17 -10.70
N ASP A 59 12.06 12.37 -10.30
CA ASP A 59 13.29 12.08 -11.02
C ASP A 59 13.82 10.65 -10.80
N GLU A 60 13.25 9.89 -9.88
CA GLU A 60 13.68 8.52 -9.60
C GLU A 60 12.87 7.46 -10.35
N LEU A 61 13.54 6.42 -10.84
CA LEU A 61 12.93 5.25 -11.49
C LEU A 61 12.59 4.16 -10.45
N GLU A 62 11.86 3.13 -10.91
CA GLU A 62 11.37 1.99 -10.10
C GLU A 62 12.40 1.43 -9.11
N GLY A 63 13.64 1.18 -9.57
CA GLY A 63 14.69 0.59 -8.73
C GLY A 63 15.08 1.44 -7.53
N ALA A 64 15.19 2.77 -7.71
CA ALA A 64 15.52 3.69 -6.62
C ALA A 64 14.36 3.84 -5.63
N LEU A 65 13.14 3.99 -6.16
CA LEU A 65 11.92 4.08 -5.34
C LEU A 65 11.69 2.79 -4.52
N THR A 66 11.98 1.63 -5.09
CA THR A 66 11.92 0.34 -4.41
C THR A 66 12.89 0.26 -3.24
N ILE A 67 14.14 0.72 -3.43
CA ILE A 67 15.13 0.78 -2.35
C ILE A 67 14.66 1.70 -1.23
N ARG A 68 14.03 2.84 -1.55
CA ARG A 68 13.47 3.76 -0.54
C ARG A 68 12.37 3.11 0.29
N ILE A 69 11.40 2.44 -0.35
CA ILE A 69 10.38 1.68 0.39
C ILE A 69 11.06 0.63 1.29
N GLN A 70 12.05 -0.10 0.78
CA GLN A 70 12.75 -1.10 1.57
C GLN A 70 13.44 -0.47 2.79
N ASN A 71 13.98 0.74 2.66
CA ASN A 71 14.57 1.47 3.77
C ASN A 71 13.53 1.91 4.81
N GLU A 72 12.40 2.47 4.39
CA GLU A 72 11.35 2.93 5.33
C GLU A 72 10.58 1.79 6.00
N THR A 73 10.47 0.64 5.33
CA THR A 73 9.75 -0.54 5.85
C THR A 73 10.67 -1.51 6.58
N GLN A 74 11.96 -1.18 6.72
CA GLN A 74 12.91 -1.94 7.52
C GLN A 74 12.51 -1.95 8.99
N ARG A 75 12.79 -3.07 9.66
CA ARG A 75 12.39 -3.30 11.05
C ARG A 75 12.93 -2.25 12.02
N ALA A 76 14.14 -1.74 11.76
CA ALA A 76 14.75 -0.69 12.58
C ALA A 76 13.98 0.63 12.51
N VAL A 77 13.59 1.06 11.31
CA VAL A 77 12.78 2.27 11.11
C VAL A 77 11.39 2.11 11.69
N LEU A 78 10.73 0.97 11.44
CA LEU A 78 9.45 0.67 12.09
C LEU A 78 9.59 0.71 13.62
N MET A 79 10.66 0.19 14.18
CA MET A 79 10.91 0.26 15.63
C MET A 79 11.02 1.72 16.13
N GLU A 80 11.61 2.64 15.37
CA GLU A 80 11.63 4.06 15.70
C GLU A 80 10.22 4.66 15.73
N TYR A 81 9.39 4.34 14.72
CA TYR A 81 7.97 4.73 14.74
C TYR A 81 7.21 4.14 15.93
N PHE A 82 7.55 2.91 16.32
CA PHE A 82 6.91 2.23 17.45
C PHE A 82 7.17 2.96 18.77
N VAL A 83 8.40 3.45 18.92
CA VAL A 83 8.83 4.24 20.07
C VAL A 83 8.27 5.64 20.01
N SER A 84 8.29 6.32 18.86
CA SER A 84 7.79 7.69 18.72
C SER A 84 6.27 7.76 18.96
N CYS A 85 5.52 6.75 18.52
CA CYS A 85 4.10 6.61 18.83
C CYS A 85 3.86 6.19 20.30
N GLY A 86 4.91 5.93 21.09
CA GLY A 86 4.84 5.40 22.46
C GLY A 86 3.95 4.16 22.59
N LEU A 87 3.99 3.30 21.57
CA LEU A 87 3.43 1.95 21.59
C LEU A 87 4.41 0.93 22.19
N ALA A 88 5.61 1.37 22.57
CA ALA A 88 6.68 0.59 23.21
C ALA A 88 6.33 -0.05 24.57
N LEU A 89 5.04 -0.08 24.93
CA LEU A 89 4.44 -0.27 26.25
C LEU A 89 5.03 -1.40 27.11
N ASN A 90 5.70 -2.42 26.55
CA ASN A 90 6.55 -3.40 27.26
C ASN A 90 7.57 -4.12 26.34
N VAL A 91 7.76 -3.71 25.09
CA VAL A 91 8.57 -4.49 24.11
C VAL A 91 10.06 -4.20 24.26
N CYS A 92 10.40 -3.01 24.76
CA CYS A 92 11.77 -2.56 24.96
C CYS A 92 12.03 -2.37 26.45
N THR A 93 12.32 -3.48 27.13
CA THR A 93 12.91 -3.42 28.46
C THR A 93 14.42 -3.22 28.31
N ASN A 94 14.89 -2.01 28.62
CA ASN A 94 16.29 -1.55 28.74
C ASN A 94 16.94 -0.94 27.48
N SER A 95 17.97 -0.14 27.76
CA SER A 95 18.59 0.99 27.04
C SER A 95 19.14 0.74 25.62
N SER A 96 18.86 -0.41 25.01
CA SER A 96 19.07 -0.66 23.58
C SER A 96 18.15 -1.80 23.09
N PRO A 97 17.40 -1.64 21.99
CA PRO A 97 16.48 -2.67 21.50
C PRO A 97 17.22 -3.95 21.10
N THR A 98 16.82 -5.10 21.65
CA THR A 98 17.33 -6.40 21.18
C THR A 98 16.83 -6.70 19.77
N ALA A 99 17.55 -7.53 19.00
CA ALA A 99 17.11 -7.95 17.66
C ALA A 99 15.70 -8.60 17.67
N TYR A 100 15.38 -9.32 18.75
CA TYR A 100 14.03 -9.86 18.98
C TYR A 100 13.00 -8.76 19.23
N GLY A 101 13.31 -7.77 20.06
CA GLY A 101 12.46 -6.61 20.33
C GLY A 101 12.15 -5.80 19.08
N VAL A 102 13.18 -5.51 18.25
CA VAL A 102 13.02 -4.81 16.95
C VAL A 102 12.12 -5.59 16.01
N ARG A 103 12.33 -6.92 15.90
CA ARG A 103 11.46 -7.78 15.08
C ARG A 103 10.02 -7.75 15.59
N ARG A 104 9.81 -7.91 16.90
CA ARG A 104 8.47 -7.92 17.52
C ARG A 104 7.76 -6.59 17.32
N ALA A 105 8.44 -5.47 17.50
CA ALA A 105 7.89 -4.13 17.29
C ALA A 105 7.39 -3.94 15.84
N ALA A 106 8.18 -4.37 14.86
CA ALA A 106 7.79 -4.29 13.45
C ALA A 106 6.51 -5.11 13.14
N HIS A 107 6.38 -6.32 13.71
CA HIS A 107 5.14 -7.12 13.60
C HIS A 107 3.96 -6.41 14.29
N ILE A 108 4.16 -5.82 15.47
CA ILE A 108 3.11 -5.10 16.19
C ILE A 108 2.61 -3.90 15.40
N ILE A 109 3.51 -3.06 14.85
CA ILE A 109 3.09 -1.90 14.05
C ILE A 109 2.21 -2.31 12.89
N ARG A 110 2.65 -3.29 12.10
CA ARG A 110 1.88 -3.76 10.95
C ARG A 110 0.49 -4.19 11.36
N ARG A 111 0.37 -4.92 12.48
CA ARG A 111 -0.93 -5.37 13.00
C ARG A 111 -1.80 -4.25 13.52
N VAL A 112 -1.23 -3.28 14.24
CA VAL A 112 -1.96 -2.10 14.72
C VAL A 112 -2.50 -1.30 13.53
N ILE A 113 -1.67 -1.10 12.50
CA ILE A 113 -2.07 -0.43 11.26
C ILE A 113 -3.18 -1.23 10.57
N GLY A 114 -3.00 -2.53 10.37
CA GLY A 114 -4.01 -3.39 9.75
C GLY A 114 -5.34 -3.39 10.50
N ALA A 115 -5.30 -3.51 11.83
CA ALA A 115 -6.49 -3.43 12.67
C ALA A 115 -7.17 -2.06 12.57
N ALA A 116 -6.41 -0.97 12.51
CA ALA A 116 -6.95 0.37 12.34
C ALA A 116 -7.60 0.59 10.98
N ILE A 117 -7.03 0.03 9.91
CA ILE A 117 -7.61 0.06 8.57
C ILE A 117 -8.96 -0.69 8.57
N VAL A 118 -8.99 -1.90 9.14
CA VAL A 118 -10.17 -2.76 9.17
C VAL A 118 -11.29 -2.18 10.04
N HIS A 119 -10.97 -1.77 11.26
CA HIS A 119 -11.97 -1.46 12.27
C HIS A 119 -12.18 0.03 12.51
N GLY A 120 -11.19 0.86 12.22
CA GLY A 120 -11.27 2.30 12.46
C GLY A 120 -11.79 3.09 11.25
N GLY A 121 -11.56 2.60 10.03
CA GLY A 121 -11.87 3.34 8.81
C GLY A 121 -10.96 4.55 8.58
N VAL A 122 -11.33 5.35 7.57
CA VAL A 122 -10.48 6.35 6.90
C VAL A 122 -9.80 7.37 7.85
N ASN A 123 -10.48 7.84 8.89
CA ASN A 123 -9.94 8.87 9.79
C ASN A 123 -8.71 8.38 10.57
N ASN A 124 -8.61 7.10 10.94
CA ASN A 124 -7.45 6.57 11.67
C ASN A 124 -6.27 6.35 10.73
N VAL A 125 -6.54 6.07 9.46
CA VAL A 125 -5.49 6.02 8.44
C VAL A 125 -4.85 7.41 8.32
N MET A 126 -5.62 8.50 8.42
CA MET A 126 -5.06 9.87 8.46
C MET A 126 -4.16 10.05 9.69
N GLU A 127 -4.60 9.60 10.87
CA GLU A 127 -3.81 9.77 12.11
C GLU A 127 -2.52 8.95 12.09
N ILE A 128 -2.59 7.70 11.61
CA ILE A 128 -1.42 6.82 11.46
C ILE A 128 -0.43 7.43 10.46
N THR A 129 -0.90 7.91 9.31
CA THR A 129 -0.02 8.50 8.29
C THR A 129 0.64 9.79 8.75
N ARG A 130 -0.06 10.62 9.54
CA ARG A 130 0.55 11.78 10.21
C ARG A 130 1.59 11.36 11.24
N ALA A 131 1.32 10.32 12.03
CA ALA A 131 2.27 9.79 13.02
C ALA A 131 3.54 9.21 12.38
N LEU A 132 3.43 8.69 11.15
CA LEU A 132 4.56 8.25 10.32
C LEU A 132 5.35 9.41 9.69
N GLY A 133 4.91 10.66 9.90
CA GLY A 133 5.63 11.86 9.46
C GLY A 133 5.30 12.36 8.05
N ALA A 134 4.21 11.89 7.42
CA ALA A 134 3.79 12.44 6.13
C ALA A 134 3.07 13.79 6.25
N GLY A 135 3.27 14.62 5.23
CA GLY A 135 2.44 15.81 5.01
C GLY A 135 0.98 15.44 4.76
N VAL A 136 0.07 16.37 5.09
CA VAL A 136 -1.39 16.17 5.03
C VAL A 136 -1.86 15.79 3.62
N ASP A 137 -1.28 16.38 2.58
CA ASP A 137 -1.67 16.13 1.18
C ASP A 137 -1.36 14.68 0.74
N THR A 138 -0.22 14.14 1.19
CA THR A 138 0.22 12.78 0.88
C THR A 138 -0.57 11.73 1.67
N ALA A 139 -0.93 12.06 2.92
CA ALA A 139 -1.84 11.26 3.71
C ALA A 139 -3.22 11.15 3.03
N LEU A 140 -3.82 12.28 2.63
CA LEU A 140 -5.11 12.32 1.93
C LEU A 140 -5.09 11.52 0.63
N THR A 141 -4.01 11.66 -0.14
CA THR A 141 -3.76 10.91 -1.37
C THR A 141 -3.79 9.40 -1.14
N SER A 142 -3.02 8.92 -0.17
CA SER A 142 -2.95 7.49 0.16
C SER A 142 -4.31 6.97 0.62
N ILE A 143 -5.05 7.80 1.34
CA ILE A 143 -6.34 7.44 1.93
C ILE A 143 -7.46 7.37 0.90
N ASN A 144 -7.55 8.34 0.01
CA ASN A 144 -8.48 8.28 -1.11
C ASN A 144 -8.23 7.02 -1.93
N SER A 145 -6.96 6.66 -2.12
CA SER A 145 -6.57 5.45 -2.85
C SER A 145 -7.02 4.16 -2.18
N ILE A 146 -6.84 4.06 -0.86
CA ILE A 146 -7.30 2.90 -0.09
C ILE A 146 -8.81 2.83 -0.09
N HIS A 147 -9.50 3.96 0.09
CA HIS A 147 -10.95 4.01 0.00
C HIS A 147 -11.45 3.54 -1.37
N VAL A 148 -10.78 3.94 -2.46
CA VAL A 148 -11.07 3.44 -3.80
C VAL A 148 -10.92 1.93 -3.85
N VAL A 149 -9.80 1.38 -3.37
CA VAL A 149 -9.59 -0.08 -3.30
C VAL A 149 -10.72 -0.80 -2.56
N TYR A 150 -11.16 -0.27 -1.41
CA TYR A 150 -12.33 -0.78 -0.69
C TYR A 150 -13.63 -0.74 -1.52
N GLN A 151 -13.77 0.27 -2.37
CA GLN A 151 -14.96 0.51 -3.20
C GLN A 151 -14.88 -0.16 -4.59
N LEU A 152 -13.77 -0.82 -4.97
CA LEU A 152 -13.51 -1.41 -6.30
C LEU A 152 -14.49 -2.51 -6.77
N ASN A 153 -15.63 -2.71 -6.10
CA ASN A 153 -16.83 -3.22 -6.75
C ASN A 153 -17.43 -2.22 -7.79
N ARG A 154 -16.85 -1.02 -7.94
CA ARG A 154 -17.15 -0.03 -8.99
C ARG A 154 -15.85 0.63 -9.47
N VAL A 155 -15.73 0.94 -10.76
CA VAL A 155 -14.60 1.71 -11.31
C VAL A 155 -14.63 3.11 -10.70
N ILE A 156 -13.57 3.52 -10.00
CA ILE A 156 -13.44 4.85 -9.40
C ILE A 156 -12.03 5.39 -9.67
N ASP A 157 -11.95 6.67 -10.00
CA ASP A 157 -10.71 7.43 -10.14
C ASP A 157 -9.93 7.50 -8.83
N LEU A 158 -8.70 7.01 -8.84
CA LEU A 158 -7.71 7.35 -7.83
C LEU A 158 -7.27 8.80 -8.06
N ASP A 159 -7.85 9.76 -7.34
CA ASP A 159 -7.36 11.15 -7.27
C ASP A 159 -6.07 11.21 -6.43
N VAL A 160 -5.08 10.41 -6.81
CA VAL A 160 -3.69 10.60 -6.42
C VAL A 160 -3.20 11.78 -7.24
N PRO A 161 -2.68 12.88 -6.65
CA PRO A 161 -1.97 13.91 -7.38
C PRO A 161 -0.68 13.29 -7.94
N ILE A 162 -0.83 12.57 -9.06
CA ILE A 162 0.26 12.08 -9.87
C ILE A 162 0.76 13.31 -10.64
N THR A 163 1.67 14.05 -10.03
CA THR A 163 2.48 14.98 -10.81
C THR A 163 3.47 14.13 -11.60
N ILE A 164 3.08 13.74 -12.82
CA ILE A 164 4.01 13.19 -13.80
C ILE A 164 5.09 14.23 -14.02
N ARG A 165 6.35 13.82 -14.23
CA ARG A 165 7.40 14.72 -14.71
C ARG A 165 6.81 15.61 -15.80
N ASN A 166 7.11 16.90 -15.77
CA ASN A 166 6.96 17.79 -16.93
C ASN A 166 7.92 17.31 -18.04
N ALA A 167 7.65 16.15 -18.63
CA ALA A 167 8.35 15.66 -19.79
C ALA A 167 8.07 16.61 -20.95
N GLN A 168 9.09 16.92 -21.75
CA GLN A 168 8.83 17.69 -22.96
C GLN A 168 8.02 16.80 -23.90
N ILE A 169 6.73 17.11 -24.00
CA ILE A 169 5.79 16.43 -24.88
C ILE A 169 6.41 16.36 -26.27
N PRO A 170 6.56 15.15 -26.87
CA PRO A 170 6.83 15.06 -28.29
C PRO A 170 5.74 15.85 -29.01
N ARG A 171 6.10 16.92 -29.73
CA ARG A 171 5.18 17.94 -30.27
C ARG A 171 4.02 17.40 -31.13
N ALA A 172 3.99 16.10 -31.45
CA ALA A 172 2.80 15.38 -31.89
C ALA A 172 2.90 13.89 -31.50
N ILE A 173 1.87 13.35 -30.81
CA ILE A 173 1.63 11.91 -30.73
C ILE A 173 1.25 11.43 -32.14
N ASP A 174 1.91 10.38 -32.64
CA ASP A 174 1.59 9.86 -33.97
C ASP A 174 0.18 9.26 -34.03
N THR A 175 -0.42 9.23 -35.22
CA THR A 175 -1.81 8.80 -35.44
C THR A 175 -2.05 7.33 -35.07
N LYS A 176 -1.02 6.48 -35.10
CA LYS A 176 -1.13 5.06 -34.73
C LYS A 176 -1.17 4.92 -33.21
N THR A 177 -0.33 5.66 -32.50
CA THR A 177 -0.31 5.70 -31.03
C THR A 177 -1.64 6.24 -30.50
N ALA A 178 -2.15 7.34 -31.06
CA ALA A 178 -3.46 7.90 -30.68
C ALA A 178 -4.63 6.89 -30.86
N ARG A 179 -4.66 6.15 -31.99
CA ARG A 179 -5.66 5.08 -32.21
C ARG A 179 -5.52 3.94 -31.22
N THR A 180 -4.29 3.59 -30.84
CA THR A 180 -4.05 2.50 -29.88
C THR A 180 -4.52 2.92 -28.50
N MET A 181 -4.19 4.13 -28.06
CA MET A 181 -4.68 4.71 -26.80
C MET A 181 -6.22 4.72 -26.76
N GLN A 182 -6.88 5.14 -27.85
CA GLN A 182 -8.35 5.09 -27.93
C GLN A 182 -8.91 3.68 -27.70
N LYS A 183 -8.35 2.67 -28.38
CA LYS A 183 -8.77 1.27 -28.20
C LYS A 183 -8.55 0.76 -26.77
N VAL A 184 -7.46 1.18 -26.13
CA VAL A 184 -7.19 0.81 -24.73
C VAL A 184 -8.24 1.43 -23.81
N GLN A 185 -8.55 2.72 -23.97
CA GLN A 185 -9.61 3.38 -23.19
C GLN A 185 -10.98 2.73 -23.40
N GLU A 186 -11.31 2.37 -24.63
CA GLU A 186 -12.55 1.63 -24.96
C GLU A 186 -12.58 0.26 -24.29
N ALA A 187 -11.47 -0.50 -24.34
CA ALA A 187 -11.37 -1.81 -23.71
C ALA A 187 -11.44 -1.76 -22.17
N LEU A 188 -10.87 -0.71 -21.57
CA LEU A 188 -10.94 -0.45 -20.13
C LEU A 188 -12.31 0.08 -19.70
N GLY A 189 -13.13 0.57 -20.63
CA GLY A 189 -14.36 1.30 -20.32
C GLY A 189 -14.09 2.59 -19.54
N TYR A 190 -12.89 3.17 -19.69
CA TYR A 190 -12.40 4.29 -18.91
C TYR A 190 -11.71 5.31 -19.80
N GLN A 191 -12.07 6.59 -19.63
CA GLN A 191 -11.46 7.71 -20.35
C GLN A 191 -10.51 8.43 -19.39
N PHE A 192 -9.21 8.41 -19.72
CA PHE A 192 -8.21 9.06 -18.89
C PHE A 192 -8.40 10.57 -18.93
N LYS A 193 -8.44 11.19 -17.74
CA LYS A 193 -8.42 12.66 -17.61
C LYS A 193 -7.12 13.23 -18.15
N ASP A 194 -6.01 12.53 -17.90
CA ASP A 194 -4.70 12.84 -18.44
C ASP A 194 -4.22 11.70 -19.34
N THR A 195 -4.28 11.92 -20.65
CA THR A 195 -3.83 10.94 -21.64
C THR A 195 -2.32 10.70 -21.62
N GLN A 196 -1.53 11.57 -20.97
CA GLN A 196 -0.10 11.37 -20.81
C GLN A 196 0.19 10.16 -19.90
N LEU A 197 -0.62 9.95 -18.84
CA LEU A 197 -0.50 8.75 -18.00
C LEU A 197 -0.65 7.47 -18.82
N LEU A 198 -1.62 7.47 -19.73
CA LEU A 198 -1.86 6.33 -20.61
C LEU A 198 -0.70 6.14 -21.59
N LEU A 199 -0.15 7.22 -22.14
CA LEU A 199 1.02 7.14 -23.02
C LEU A 199 2.23 6.58 -22.30
N ASP A 200 2.53 7.08 -21.11
CA ASP A 200 3.63 6.61 -20.27
C ASP A 200 3.45 5.13 -19.90
N ALA A 201 2.25 4.72 -19.47
CA ALA A 201 1.92 3.33 -19.15
C ALA A 201 2.07 2.37 -20.35
N MET A 202 1.94 2.89 -21.57
CA MET A 202 2.11 2.10 -22.81
C MET A 202 3.54 2.15 -23.37
N THR A 203 4.44 2.93 -22.77
CA THR A 203 5.79 3.16 -23.30
C THR A 203 6.81 2.32 -22.55
N HIS A 204 7.42 1.36 -23.27
CA HIS A 204 8.46 0.50 -22.72
C HIS A 204 9.72 1.30 -22.35
N LYS A 205 10.44 0.88 -21.30
CA LYS A 205 11.69 1.50 -20.82
C LYS A 205 12.79 1.66 -21.86
N ASP A 206 12.81 0.77 -22.85
CA ASP A 206 13.78 0.80 -23.95
C ASP A 206 13.32 1.67 -25.15
N ALA A 207 12.13 2.26 -25.06
CA ALA A 207 11.69 3.22 -26.07
C ALA A 207 12.57 4.47 -26.01
N LYS A 208 12.86 5.08 -27.16
CA LYS A 208 13.60 6.35 -27.25
C LYS A 208 12.74 7.56 -26.87
N MET A 209 12.02 7.45 -25.75
CA MET A 209 11.14 8.49 -25.23
C MET A 209 11.65 8.93 -23.84
N GLU A 210 11.32 10.16 -23.45
CA GLU A 210 11.74 10.71 -22.14
C GLU A 210 11.01 10.05 -20.95
N THR A 211 9.89 9.37 -21.21
CA THR A 211 9.05 8.72 -20.20
C THR A 211 8.83 7.24 -20.54
N SER A 212 8.64 6.43 -19.49
CA SER A 212 8.38 4.99 -19.55
C SER A 212 7.38 4.60 -18.46
N TYR A 213 6.85 3.37 -18.57
CA TYR A 213 5.93 2.84 -17.56
C TYR A 213 6.60 2.52 -16.22
N ASP A 214 7.93 2.48 -16.11
CA ASP A 214 8.64 1.91 -14.93
C ASP A 214 8.17 2.52 -13.59
N ARG A 215 8.00 3.85 -13.55
CA ARG A 215 7.50 4.53 -12.33
C ARG A 215 6.04 4.19 -12.04
N LEU A 216 5.23 4.04 -13.07
CA LEU A 216 3.82 3.66 -12.95
C LEU A 216 3.67 2.19 -12.56
N GLU A 217 4.56 1.30 -13.02
CA GLU A 217 4.65 -0.09 -12.57
C GLU A 217 4.95 -0.16 -11.07
N PHE A 218 5.95 0.61 -10.60
CA PHE A 218 6.24 0.72 -9.17
C PHE A 218 5.01 1.10 -8.32
N LEU A 219 4.28 2.15 -8.72
CA LEU A 219 3.09 2.58 -7.98
C LEU A 219 1.95 1.57 -8.13
N GLY A 220 1.78 1.02 -9.34
CA GLY A 220 0.77 0.02 -9.68
C GLY A 220 0.92 -1.26 -8.86
N ASP A 221 2.15 -1.75 -8.68
CA ASP A 221 2.45 -2.92 -7.84
C ASP A 221 2.04 -2.70 -6.39
N ALA A 222 2.32 -1.50 -5.85
CA ALA A 222 1.94 -1.17 -4.49
C ALA A 222 0.41 -1.07 -4.32
N VAL A 223 -0.30 -0.51 -5.32
CA VAL A 223 -1.77 -0.45 -5.38
C VAL A 223 -2.37 -1.87 -5.49
N LEU A 224 -1.81 -2.73 -6.33
CA LEU A 224 -2.24 -4.10 -6.48
C LEU A 224 -1.99 -4.92 -5.22
N GLU A 225 -0.84 -4.72 -4.55
CA GLU A 225 -0.51 -5.42 -3.30
C GLU A 225 -1.52 -5.10 -2.19
N ILE A 226 -1.88 -3.82 -1.99
CA ILE A 226 -2.90 -3.46 -1.00
C ILE A 226 -4.29 -3.98 -1.37
N ALA A 227 -4.67 -3.97 -2.65
CA ALA A 227 -5.95 -4.51 -3.11
C ALA A 227 -6.05 -6.03 -2.93
N VAL A 228 -4.97 -6.77 -3.21
CA VAL A 228 -4.91 -8.22 -3.00
C VAL A 228 -4.91 -8.55 -1.51
N ALA A 229 -4.18 -7.80 -0.68
CA ALA A 229 -4.17 -7.96 0.78
C ALA A 229 -5.57 -7.73 1.39
N GLU A 230 -6.26 -6.69 0.94
CA GLU A 230 -7.61 -6.35 1.39
C GLU A 230 -8.65 -7.40 0.94
N CYS A 231 -8.58 -7.84 -0.31
CA CYS A 231 -9.42 -8.92 -0.84
C CYS A 231 -9.18 -10.24 -0.09
N TYR A 232 -7.91 -10.56 0.17
CA TYR A 232 -7.52 -11.73 0.95
C TYR A 232 -8.07 -11.67 2.37
N TYR A 233 -7.92 -10.54 3.06
CA TYR A 233 -8.48 -10.34 4.40
C TYR A 233 -10.01 -10.54 4.41
N ARG A 234 -10.74 -9.98 3.44
CA ARG A 234 -12.21 -10.11 3.37
C ARG A 234 -12.68 -11.53 3.10
N LYS A 235 -11.99 -12.26 2.22
CA LYS A 235 -12.38 -13.62 1.82
C LYS A 235 -11.92 -14.67 2.81
N CYS A 236 -10.76 -14.44 3.43
CA CYS A 236 -10.05 -15.39 4.26
C CYS A 236 -9.53 -14.69 5.53
N PRO A 237 -10.41 -14.12 6.39
CA PRO A 237 -9.98 -13.37 7.58
C PRO A 237 -9.17 -14.24 8.55
N ASP A 238 -9.45 -15.55 8.55
CA ASP A 238 -8.81 -16.57 9.38
C ASP A 238 -7.84 -17.45 8.59
N ALA A 239 -7.17 -16.91 7.57
CA ALA A 239 -6.12 -17.64 6.85
C ALA A 239 -4.70 -17.21 7.29
N PRO A 240 -3.77 -18.15 7.44
CA PRO A 240 -2.37 -17.86 7.77
C PRO A 240 -1.68 -16.89 6.81
N LEU A 241 -0.60 -16.25 7.30
CA LEU A 241 0.28 -15.40 6.49
C LEU A 241 0.89 -16.14 5.28
N GLU A 242 1.24 -17.41 5.42
CA GLU A 242 1.90 -18.15 4.34
C GLU A 242 0.96 -18.37 3.14
N ASP A 243 -0.33 -18.59 3.42
CA ASP A 243 -1.37 -18.74 2.39
C ASP A 243 -1.53 -17.43 1.59
N PHE A 244 -1.29 -16.27 2.20
CA PHE A 244 -1.27 -14.99 1.49
C PHE A 244 -0.12 -14.91 0.49
N LYS A 245 1.08 -15.40 0.81
CA LYS A 245 2.23 -15.32 -0.12
C LYS A 245 2.00 -16.17 -1.36
N ASP A 246 1.39 -17.33 -1.19
CA ASP A 246 1.05 -18.21 -2.30
C ASP A 246 -0.12 -17.64 -3.11
N PHE A 247 -1.14 -17.09 -2.43
CA PHE A 247 -2.22 -16.35 -3.08
C PHE A 247 -1.70 -15.17 -3.90
N LYS A 248 -0.84 -14.32 -3.30
CA LYS A 248 -0.19 -13.20 -3.97
C LYS A 248 0.57 -13.66 -5.21
N ARG A 249 1.36 -14.73 -5.10
CA ARG A 249 2.11 -15.28 -6.25
C ARG A 249 1.18 -15.78 -7.36
N GLN A 250 0.05 -16.37 -7.03
CA GLN A 250 -0.93 -16.83 -8.02
C GLN A 250 -1.63 -15.66 -8.71
N VAL A 251 -2.06 -14.65 -7.96
CA VAL A 251 -2.88 -13.53 -8.47
C VAL A 251 -2.03 -12.46 -9.17
N LEU A 252 -0.81 -12.21 -8.71
CA LEU A 252 0.07 -11.13 -9.21
C LEU A 252 1.21 -11.61 -10.10
N SER A 253 1.22 -12.88 -10.54
CA SER A 253 2.23 -13.30 -11.52
C SER A 253 1.99 -12.64 -12.88
N ASN A 254 3.05 -12.35 -13.64
CA ASN A 254 2.93 -11.83 -15.02
C ASN A 254 2.07 -12.73 -15.91
N ASN A 255 2.03 -14.04 -15.63
CA ASN A 255 1.14 -15.00 -16.30
C ASN A 255 -0.34 -14.82 -15.91
N ALA A 256 -0.61 -14.36 -14.68
CA ALA A 256 -1.96 -14.07 -14.19
C ALA A 256 -2.48 -12.69 -14.62
N LEU A 257 -1.59 -11.73 -14.87
CA LEU A 257 -1.94 -10.36 -15.30
C LEU A 257 -1.87 -10.16 -16.83
N GLY A 258 -1.49 -11.19 -17.58
CA GLY A 258 -1.33 -11.13 -19.04
C GLY A 258 -2.67 -11.01 -19.80
N PRO A 259 -2.64 -10.54 -21.06
CA PRO A 259 -3.85 -10.37 -21.88
C PRO A 259 -4.56 -11.69 -22.24
N SER A 260 -3.90 -12.82 -22.06
CA SER A 260 -4.41 -14.17 -22.36
C SER A 260 -4.95 -14.91 -21.12
N THR A 261 -5.02 -14.26 -19.96
CA THR A 261 -5.49 -14.91 -18.73
C THR A 261 -7.02 -14.95 -18.72
N PRO A 262 -7.66 -16.13 -18.55
CA PRO A 262 -9.09 -16.20 -18.29
C PRO A 262 -9.43 -15.31 -17.09
N ARG A 263 -10.58 -14.62 -17.09
CA ARG A 263 -11.07 -13.87 -15.92
C ARG A 263 -10.82 -14.70 -14.67
N LEU A 264 -10.08 -14.14 -13.72
CA LEU A 264 -9.62 -14.80 -12.50
C LEU A 264 -10.83 -15.34 -11.72
N ASP A 265 -11.23 -16.57 -12.02
CA ASP A 265 -12.32 -17.27 -11.34
C ASP A 265 -11.73 -17.79 -10.03
N LEU A 266 -11.78 -16.94 -9.00
CA LEU A 266 -11.33 -17.24 -7.64
C LEU A 266 -12.22 -18.33 -7.03
N LYS A 267 -12.05 -19.58 -7.48
CA LYS A 267 -12.55 -20.77 -6.79
C LYS A 267 -11.56 -21.11 -5.68
N VAL A 268 -11.70 -20.40 -4.56
CA VAL A 268 -11.10 -20.80 -3.29
C VAL A 268 -11.89 -22.02 -2.81
N ARG A 269 -11.21 -23.16 -2.64
CA ARG A 269 -11.80 -24.40 -2.09
C ARG A 269 -11.94 -24.31 -0.58
#